data_AF-A0A377V682-F1
#
_entry.id   AF-A0A377V682-F1
#
_cell.length_a   1.000
_cell.length_b   1.000
_cell.length_c   1.000
_cell.angle_alpha   90.00
_cell.angle_beta   90.00
_cell.angle_gamma   90.00
#
_symmetry.space_group_name_H-M   'P 1'
#
loop_
_entity.id
_entity.type
_entity.pdbx_description
1 polymer ?
#
loop_
_entity_poly.entity_id
_entity_poly.type
_entity_poly.pdbx_seq_one_letter_code
_entity_poly.pdbx_strand_id
1 'polypeptide(L)' 'MNTPSLLAALESHNIDVEYQCREGYCGSCRTRLVSGQVDWLTEPLAFIQPGEILPCCCRAKGDIEIEM' A
#
# COMPACT_ATOMS: atom_id res chain seq x y z
N MET A 1 -10.04 -17.12 1.53
CA MET A 1 -10.43 -15.94 0.73
C MET A 1 -9.31 -14.93 0.88
N ASN A 2 -8.51 -14.74 -0.18
CA ASN A 2 -7.34 -13.88 -0.13
C ASN A 2 -7.82 -12.43 -0.25
N THR A 3 -7.81 -11.66 0.84
CA THR A 3 -8.18 -10.24 0.80
C THR A 3 -7.17 -9.51 -0.10
N PRO A 4 -7.62 -8.77 -1.14
CA PRO A 4 -6.72 -8.07 -2.06
C PRO A 4 -5.89 -7.00 -1.34
N SER A 5 -4.69 -6.72 -1.85
CA SER A 5 -3.84 -5.64 -1.34
C SER A 5 -4.46 -4.27 -1.60
N LEU A 6 -3.98 -3.25 -0.90
CA LEU A 6 -4.43 -1.87 -1.11
C LEU A 6 -4.18 -1.43 -2.55
N LEU A 7 -3.07 -1.83 -3.18
CA LEU A 7 -2.83 -1.58 -4.61
C LEU A 7 -3.93 -2.18 -5.48
N ALA A 8 -4.31 -3.43 -5.25
CA ALA A 8 -5.36 -4.08 -6.02
C ALA A 8 -6.73 -3.38 -5.84
N ALA A 9 -7.01 -2.84 -4.65
CA ALA A 9 -8.19 -2.01 -4.44
C ALA A 9 -8.12 -0.70 -5.26
N LEU A 10 -7.00 0.02 -5.22
CA LEU A 10 -6.79 1.24 -6.00
C LEU A 10 -6.93 0.99 -7.51
N GLU A 11 -6.32 -0.08 -8.02
CA GLU A 11 -6.45 -0.50 -9.42
C GLU A 11 -7.91 -0.78 -9.81
N SER A 12 -8.67 -1.45 -8.93
CA SER A 12 -10.09 -1.75 -9.19
C SER A 12 -10.99 -0.52 -9.25
N HIS A 13 -10.53 0.60 -8.68
CA HIS A 13 -11.18 1.90 -8.71
C HIS A 13 -10.59 2.85 -9.77
N ASN A 14 -9.72 2.35 -10.67
CA ASN A 14 -9.04 3.14 -11.70
C ASN A 14 -8.23 4.32 -11.12
N ILE A 15 -7.64 4.12 -9.95
CA ILE A 15 -6.73 5.08 -9.34
C ILE A 15 -5.31 4.74 -9.76
N ASP A 16 -4.65 5.67 -10.44
CA ASP A 16 -3.27 5.52 -10.87
C ASP A 16 -2.31 5.60 -9.67
N VAL A 17 -1.48 4.57 -9.54
CA VAL A 17 -0.41 4.48 -8.55
C VAL A 17 0.81 3.93 -9.27
N GLU A 18 1.96 4.58 -9.13
CA GLU A 18 3.22 4.05 -9.65
C GLU A 18 3.51 2.70 -8.97
N TYR A 19 3.84 1.63 -9.70
CA TYR A 19 4.24 0.36 -9.09
C TYR A 19 5.15 -0.43 -10.02
N GLN A 20 5.95 -1.34 -9.45
CA GLN A 20 6.85 -2.22 -10.21
C GLN A 20 6.77 -3.66 -9.69
N CYS A 21 7.24 -3.91 -8.47
CA CYS A 21 7.47 -5.29 -8.01
C CYS A 21 6.24 -6.05 -7.50
N ARG A 22 5.20 -5.36 -7.03
CA ARG A 22 4.03 -5.92 -6.31
C ARG A 22 4.32 -6.72 -5.02
N GLU A 23 5.57 -6.83 -4.60
CA GLU A 23 6.01 -7.66 -3.47
C GLU A 23 6.69 -6.87 -2.32
N GLY A 24 6.69 -5.54 -2.39
CA GLY A 24 7.21 -4.70 -1.31
C GLY A 24 8.74 -4.53 -1.24
N TYR A 25 9.49 -4.95 -2.26
CA TYR A 25 10.97 -4.80 -2.27
C TYR A 25 11.51 -3.58 -3.02
N CYS A 26 10.79 -3.04 -4.01
CA CYS A 26 11.29 -1.91 -4.82
C CYS A 26 10.90 -0.52 -4.27
N GLY A 27 9.79 -0.43 -3.52
CA GLY A 27 9.27 0.84 -3.01
C GLY A 27 8.56 1.74 -4.02
N SER A 28 8.40 1.35 -5.29
CA SER A 28 7.77 2.20 -6.32
C SER A 28 6.33 2.61 -6.00
N CYS A 29 5.58 1.76 -5.30
CA CYS A 29 4.20 2.06 -4.89
C CYS A 29 4.08 2.92 -3.64
N ARG A 30 5.18 3.45 -3.10
CA ARG A 30 5.17 4.22 -1.86
C ARG A 30 4.10 5.31 -1.88
N THR A 31 3.35 5.38 -0.79
CA THR A 31 2.27 6.34 -0.58
C THR A 31 2.33 6.81 0.87
N ARG A 32 1.93 8.07 1.12
CA ARG A 32 1.84 8.59 2.48
C ARG A 32 0.49 8.25 3.10
N LEU A 33 0.52 7.65 4.29
CA LEU A 33 -0.66 7.41 5.13
C LEU A 33 -0.91 8.66 5.98
N VAL A 34 -2.00 9.36 5.68
CA VAL A 34 -2.43 10.59 6.37
C VAL A 34 -3.14 10.23 7.68
N SER A 35 -4.03 9.23 7.65
CA SER A 35 -4.74 8.75 8.83
C SER A 35 -5.14 7.27 8.72
N GLY A 36 -5.44 6.65 9.87
CA GLY A 36 -5.84 5.25 9.95
C GLY A 36 -4.66 4.27 10.16
N GLN A 37 -4.88 2.99 9.86
CA GLN A 37 -3.91 1.92 10.05
C GLN A 37 -3.93 0.95 8.86
N VAL A 38 -2.79 0.30 8.62
CA VAL A 38 -2.70 -0.81 7.66
C VAL A 38 -2.12 -2.05 8.34
N ASP A 39 -2.52 -3.22 7.87
CA ASP A 39 -1.82 -4.47 8.17
C ASP A 39 -0.89 -4.80 7.00
N TRP A 40 0.33 -5.21 7.30
CA TRP A 40 1.26 -5.74 6.31
C TRP A 40 0.86 -7.17 5.95
N LEU A 41 0.60 -7.42 4.66
CA LEU A 41 0.39 -8.78 4.13
C LEU A 41 1.72 -9.54 4.07
N THR A 42 2.81 -8.81 3.86
CA THR A 42 4.19 -9.30 3.88
C THR A 42 5.07 -8.17 4.39
N GLU A 43 6.12 -8.51 5.15
CA GLU A 43 7.07 -7.53 5.64
C GLU A 43 7.80 -6.85 4.47
N PRO A 44 7.72 -5.51 4.35
CA PRO A 44 8.35 -4.80 3.24
C PRO A 44 9.87 -4.85 3.37
N LEU A 45 10.55 -5.16 2.26
CA LEU A 45 12.02 -5.12 2.19
C LEU A 45 12.53 -3.74 1.77
N ALA A 46 11.70 -2.95 1.10
CA ALA A 46 12.03 -1.57 0.77
C ALA A 46 12.06 -0.70 2.03
N PHE A 47 13.00 0.25 2.08
CA PHE A 47 13.02 1.25 3.13
C PHE A 47 11.80 2.18 3.02
N ILE A 48 11.09 2.37 4.15
CA ILE A 48 9.90 3.22 4.28
C ILE A 48 10.09 4.18 5.45
N GLN A 49 9.73 5.45 5.23
CA GLN A 49 9.75 6.46 6.27
C GLN A 49 8.53 6.34 7.19
N PRO A 50 8.60 6.89 8.42
CA PRO A 50 7.41 7.00 9.26
C PRO A 50 6.27 7.73 8.54
N GLY A 51 5.08 7.11 8.53
CA GLY A 51 3.92 7.61 7.81
C GLY A 51 3.87 7.21 6.33
N GLU A 52 4.81 6.40 5.83
CA GLU A 52 4.72 5.80 4.49
C GLU A 52 4.22 4.37 4.56
N ILE A 53 3.52 3.96 3.51
CA ILE A 53 3.07 2.59 3.28
C ILE A 53 3.42 2.12 1.87
N LEU A 54 3.43 0.80 1.67
CA LEU A 54 3.53 0.18 0.35
C LEU A 54 2.18 -0.51 0.02
N PRO A 55 1.30 0.11 -0.77
CA PRO A 55 -0.01 -0.44 -1.12
C PRO A 55 0.04 -1.84 -1.71
N CYS A 56 1.13 -2.21 -2.38
CA CYS A 56 1.25 -3.53 -2.99
C CYS A 56 1.29 -4.68 -1.97
N CYS A 57 1.76 -4.44 -0.74
CA CYS A 57 1.95 -5.47 0.28
C CYS A 57 1.27 -5.14 1.61
N CYS A 58 0.31 -4.21 1.63
CA CYS A 58 -0.51 -3.92 2.81
C CYS A 58 -2.01 -3.98 2.49
N ARG A 59 -2.83 -3.97 3.54
CA ARG A 59 -4.28 -3.81 3.49
C ARG A 59 -4.72 -2.74 4.49
N ALA A 60 -5.77 -2.01 4.16
CA ALA A 60 -6.40 -1.07 5.10
C ALA A 60 -6.99 -1.82 6.31
N LYS A 61 -6.83 -1.26 7.50
CA LYS A 61 -7.44 -1.73 8.74
C LYS A 61 -8.50 -0.74 9.18
N GLY A 62 -9.68 -0.86 8.56
CA GLY A 62 -10.75 0.14 8.66
C GLY A 62 -10.51 1.30 7.69
N ASP A 63 -11.07 2.46 8.03
CA ASP A 63 -10.96 3.67 7.21
C ASP A 63 -9.53 4.22 7.28
N ILE A 64 -9.01 4.63 6.13
CA ILE A 64 -7.70 5.26 5.98
C ILE A 64 -7.79 6.46 5.04
N GLU A 65 -6.87 7.40 5.21
CA GLU A 65 -6.63 8.48 4.27
C GLU A 65 -5.20 8.39 3.77
N ILE A 66 -5.01 8.53 2.46
CA ILE A 66 -3.71 8.49 1.80
C ILE A 66 -3.53 9.72 0.90
N GLU A 67 -2.28 10.14 0.74
CA GLU A 67 -1.90 11.23 -0.17
C GLU A 67 -1.58 10.64 -1.56
N MET A 68 -2.15 11.23 -2.62
CA MET A 68 -1.98 10.81 -4.02
C MET A 68 -1.54 11.95 -4.92
#